data_AF-A0A1A8JVV5-F1
#
_entry.id   AF-A0A1A8JVV5-F1
#
_cell.length_a   1.000
_cell.length_b   1.000
_cell.length_c   1.000
_cell.angle_alpha   90.00
_cell.angle_beta   90.00
_cell.angle_gamma   90.00
#
_symmetry.space_group_name_H-M   'P 1'
#
loop_
_entity.id
_entity.type
_entity.pdbx_description
1 polymer ?
#
loop_
_entity_poly.entity_id
_entity_poly.type
_entity_poly.pdbx_seq_one_letter_code
_entity_poly.pdbx_strand_id
1 'polypeptide(L)'
;QISKGPVDCVTEKALYTLSEDWLLWQAQDFSPLKLQVLFAVGRDGEVSQPLEVDALSCDTVEQLKEKILSTFRAKFGFPYETPIRDVCVEYEKHGSFVPLQDVDASSEVIGDMKKLNTLKYYQISDGAAIKVISKKDHPPLSPQTSLKDDKNFSGKYFHLIDPDVVEDQAKSPERKKLNLKELHLTKLLSTKVAVHSYVENLFNSIWGMPQSKAPHAVKYFFDFLDARADNMKISDPDVR
;
A
#
# COMPACT_ATOMS: atom_id res chain seq x y z
N GLN A 1 -0.63 6.45 -5.96
CA GLN A 1 0.63 6.26 -6.72
C GLN A 1 1.43 5.09 -6.18
N ILE A 2 1.72 5.05 -4.87
CA ILE A 2 2.44 3.95 -4.20
C ILE A 2 1.81 2.58 -4.51
N SER A 3 0.49 2.45 -4.34
CA SER A 3 -0.28 1.21 -4.56
C SER A 3 -0.30 0.66 -6.00
N LYS A 4 0.23 1.40 -6.99
CA LYS A 4 0.32 0.94 -8.38
C LYS A 4 1.50 -0.01 -8.62
N GLY A 5 2.42 -0.13 -7.66
CA GLY A 5 3.56 -1.04 -7.74
C GLY A 5 3.66 -1.91 -6.49
N PRO A 6 4.62 -2.86 -6.51
CA PRO A 6 4.86 -3.75 -5.38
C PRO A 6 5.15 -2.98 -4.09
N VAL A 7 4.56 -3.46 -3.00
CA VAL A 7 4.80 -2.99 -1.63
C VAL A 7 5.08 -4.21 -0.76
N ASP A 8 6.23 -4.22 -0.10
CA ASP A 8 6.56 -5.22 0.89
C ASP A 8 5.71 -4.95 2.15
N CYS A 9 4.89 -5.92 2.58
CA CYS A 9 3.91 -5.68 3.64
C CYS A 9 4.50 -5.85 5.05
N VAL A 10 5.78 -6.23 5.16
CA VAL A 10 6.49 -6.40 6.43
C VAL A 10 7.34 -5.16 6.74
N THR A 11 8.04 -4.64 5.75
CA THR A 11 8.93 -3.48 5.85
C THR A 11 8.31 -2.19 5.33
N GLU A 12 7.15 -2.26 4.69
CA GLU A 12 6.42 -1.16 4.04
C GLU A 12 7.19 -0.48 2.89
N LYS A 13 8.30 -1.07 2.45
CA LYS A 13 9.07 -0.58 1.31
C LYS A 13 8.30 -0.77 0.00
N ALA A 14 8.33 0.24 -0.85
CA ALA A 14 7.55 0.28 -2.07
C ALA A 14 8.42 0.57 -3.31
N LEU A 15 8.02 0.05 -4.46
CA LEU A 15 8.70 0.35 -5.72
C LEU A 15 8.51 1.81 -6.15
N TYR A 16 7.31 2.37 -5.93
CA TYR A 16 7.00 3.77 -6.18
C TYR A 16 6.98 4.53 -4.86
N THR A 17 8.01 5.33 -4.61
CA THR A 17 8.17 6.16 -3.41
C THR A 17 8.92 7.45 -3.75
N LEU A 18 8.92 8.41 -2.84
CA LEU A 18 9.71 9.65 -2.93
C LEU A 18 10.98 9.61 -2.07
N SER A 19 11.15 8.58 -1.26
CA SER A 19 12.29 8.43 -0.35
C SER A 19 13.13 7.22 -0.72
N GLU A 20 14.45 7.40 -0.75
CA GLU A 20 15.38 6.30 -0.97
C GLU A 20 15.28 5.25 0.14
N ASP A 21 15.13 5.65 1.41
CA ASP A 21 15.10 4.70 2.53
C ASP A 21 13.92 3.71 2.46
N TRP A 22 12.82 4.16 1.86
CA TRP A 22 11.58 3.41 1.65
C TRP A 22 11.51 2.72 0.30
N LEU A 23 12.57 2.77 -0.51
CA LEU A 23 12.60 2.19 -1.84
C LEU A 23 12.76 0.67 -1.76
N LEU A 24 11.93 -0.05 -2.52
CA LEU A 24 12.04 -1.49 -2.69
C LEU A 24 13.06 -1.82 -3.79
N TRP A 25 14.30 -2.14 -3.39
CA TRP A 25 15.38 -2.51 -4.31
C TRP A 25 15.30 -3.96 -4.82
N GLN A 26 14.61 -4.85 -4.09
CA GLN A 26 14.49 -6.27 -4.43
C GLN A 26 13.15 -6.63 -5.08
N ALA A 27 12.49 -5.67 -5.74
CA ALA A 27 11.21 -5.94 -6.38
C ALA A 27 11.38 -7.07 -7.42
N GLN A 28 10.78 -8.23 -7.13
CA GLN A 28 10.70 -9.34 -8.08
C GLN A 28 9.82 -8.97 -9.27
N ASP A 29 9.94 -9.73 -10.37
CA ASP A 29 9.03 -9.63 -11.49
C ASP A 29 7.58 -9.77 -11.03
N PHE A 30 6.80 -8.74 -11.32
CA PHE A 30 5.38 -8.65 -11.02
C PHE A 30 4.58 -8.38 -12.29
N SER A 31 3.33 -8.80 -12.28
CA SER A 31 2.38 -8.57 -13.37
C SER A 31 1.13 -7.88 -12.81
N PRO A 32 0.60 -6.86 -13.49
CA PRO A 32 -0.71 -6.31 -13.15
C PRO A 32 -1.80 -7.35 -13.46
N LEU A 33 -2.80 -7.42 -12.59
CA LEU A 33 -3.95 -8.31 -12.70
C LEU A 33 -5.23 -7.49 -12.53
N LYS A 34 -6.21 -7.72 -13.39
CA LYS A 34 -7.58 -7.21 -13.29
C LYS A 34 -8.51 -8.34 -12.85
N LEU A 35 -8.86 -8.34 -11.58
CA LEU A 35 -9.65 -9.40 -10.96
C LEU A 35 -11.14 -9.09 -11.03
N GLN A 36 -11.97 -10.12 -11.23
CA GLN A 36 -13.43 -10.02 -11.23
C GLN A 36 -13.95 -10.39 -9.84
N VAL A 37 -14.22 -9.39 -9.02
CA VAL A 37 -14.55 -9.58 -7.60
C VAL A 37 -16.06 -9.67 -7.39
N LEU A 38 -16.52 -10.76 -6.80
CA LEU A 38 -17.91 -11.09 -6.54
C LEU A 38 -18.18 -11.07 -5.03
N PHE A 39 -19.12 -10.27 -4.56
CA PHE A 39 -19.47 -10.23 -3.14
C PHE A 39 -20.61 -11.21 -2.89
N ALA A 40 -20.44 -12.13 -1.93
CA ALA A 40 -21.52 -13.00 -1.49
C ALA A 40 -22.65 -12.18 -0.84
N VAL A 41 -23.90 -12.46 -1.22
CA VAL A 41 -25.10 -11.78 -0.72
C VAL A 41 -25.99 -12.79 -0.02
N GLY A 42 -26.42 -12.46 1.20
CA GLY A 42 -27.28 -13.35 2.00
C GLY A 42 -26.59 -14.67 2.37
N ARG A 43 -27.37 -15.74 2.55
CA ARG A 43 -26.85 -17.08 2.89
C ARG A 43 -26.99 -18.10 1.77
N ASP A 44 -27.75 -17.78 0.73
CA ASP A 44 -28.16 -18.72 -0.32
C ASP A 44 -27.15 -18.83 -1.48
N GLY A 45 -25.93 -18.33 -1.28
CA GLY A 45 -24.84 -18.44 -2.24
C GLY A 45 -24.93 -17.49 -3.43
N GLU A 46 -25.91 -16.59 -3.45
CA GLU A 46 -26.00 -15.51 -4.43
C GLU A 46 -24.77 -14.60 -4.36
N VAL A 47 -24.40 -14.04 -5.51
CA VAL A 47 -23.26 -13.12 -5.62
C VAL A 47 -23.67 -11.85 -6.34
N SER A 48 -23.02 -10.75 -5.99
CA SER A 48 -23.19 -9.45 -6.64
C SER A 48 -22.78 -9.49 -8.12
N GLN A 49 -23.08 -8.42 -8.85
CA GLN A 49 -22.38 -8.15 -10.10
C GLN A 49 -20.86 -8.02 -9.86
N PRO A 50 -20.01 -8.42 -10.83
CA PRO A 50 -18.55 -8.30 -10.70
C PRO A 50 -18.08 -6.85 -10.49
N LEU A 51 -17.11 -6.69 -9.59
CA LEU A 51 -16.32 -5.49 -9.41
C LEU A 51 -14.91 -5.74 -9.97
N GLU A 52 -14.52 -5.00 -11.00
CA GLU A 52 -13.14 -5.04 -11.48
C GLU A 52 -12.21 -4.40 -10.43
N VAL A 53 -11.19 -5.14 -10.00
CA VAL A 53 -10.19 -4.70 -9.02
C VAL A 53 -8.79 -4.91 -9.58
N ASP A 54 -8.01 -3.84 -9.66
CA ASP A 54 -6.59 -3.90 -10.01
C ASP A 54 -5.77 -4.45 -8.83
N ALA A 55 -4.97 -5.48 -9.08
CA ALA A 55 -4.02 -6.08 -8.16
C ALA A 55 -2.69 -6.37 -8.86
N LEU A 56 -1.69 -6.83 -8.11
CA LEU A 56 -0.40 -7.27 -8.62
C LEU A 56 -0.21 -8.73 -8.24
N SER A 57 0.46 -9.49 -9.10
CA SER A 57 0.76 -10.90 -8.80
C SER A 57 1.60 -11.10 -7.54
N CYS A 58 2.33 -10.06 -7.12
CA CYS A 58 3.10 -10.05 -5.87
C CYS A 58 2.32 -9.50 -4.66
N ASP A 59 1.03 -9.17 -4.76
CA ASP A 59 0.26 -8.78 -3.58
C ASP A 59 0.02 -9.99 -2.68
N THR A 60 0.13 -9.78 -1.36
CA THR A 60 -0.36 -10.72 -0.34
C THR A 60 -1.89 -10.78 -0.30
N VAL A 61 -2.44 -11.79 0.38
CA VAL A 61 -3.89 -11.93 0.54
C VAL A 61 -4.50 -10.74 1.30
N GLU A 62 -3.87 -10.28 2.39
CA GLU A 62 -4.33 -9.07 3.10
C GLU A 62 -4.29 -7.81 2.19
N GLN A 63 -3.22 -7.62 1.40
CA GLN A 63 -3.14 -6.50 0.44
C GLN A 63 -4.24 -6.57 -0.63
N LEU A 64 -4.59 -7.77 -1.10
CA LEU A 64 -5.73 -7.94 -2.00
C LEU A 64 -7.04 -7.51 -1.32
N LYS A 65 -7.29 -7.91 -0.06
CA LYS A 65 -8.48 -7.46 0.68
C LYS A 65 -8.52 -5.93 0.80
N GLU A 66 -7.40 -5.29 1.16
CA GLU A 66 -7.30 -3.82 1.24
C GLU A 66 -7.66 -3.16 -0.10
N LYS A 67 -7.16 -3.70 -1.22
CA LYS A 67 -7.47 -3.21 -2.58
C LYS A 67 -8.93 -3.40 -2.94
N ILE A 68 -9.52 -4.55 -2.64
CA ILE A 68 -10.95 -4.83 -2.87
C ILE A 68 -11.82 -3.81 -2.12
N LEU A 69 -11.56 -3.61 -0.83
CA LEU A 69 -12.37 -2.72 0.01
C LEU A 69 -12.18 -1.24 -0.38
N SER A 70 -10.96 -0.86 -0.76
CA SER A 70 -10.66 0.49 -1.27
C SER A 70 -11.39 0.75 -2.60
N THR A 71 -11.35 -0.20 -3.54
CA THR A 71 -12.05 -0.10 -4.83
C THR A 71 -13.56 -0.07 -4.66
N PHE A 72 -14.11 -0.89 -3.74
CA PHE A 72 -15.52 -0.84 -3.38
C PHE A 72 -15.91 0.57 -2.89
N ARG A 73 -15.16 1.12 -1.93
CA ARG A 73 -15.43 2.45 -1.38
C ARG A 73 -15.34 3.54 -2.45
N ALA A 74 -14.35 3.46 -3.34
CA ALA A 74 -14.18 4.42 -4.42
C ALA A 74 -15.34 4.36 -5.42
N LYS A 75 -15.86 3.17 -5.74
CA LYS A 75 -16.96 2.98 -6.69
C LYS A 75 -18.32 3.38 -6.11
N PHE A 76 -18.60 3.02 -4.87
CA PHE A 76 -19.93 3.16 -4.27
C PHE A 76 -20.07 4.36 -3.33
N GLY A 77 -18.96 4.99 -2.92
CA GLY A 77 -18.97 6.19 -2.06
C GLY A 77 -19.09 5.89 -0.56
N PHE A 78 -19.21 4.64 -0.15
CA PHE A 78 -19.29 4.20 1.25
C PHE A 78 -18.44 2.94 1.50
N PRO A 79 -17.96 2.70 2.73
CA PRO A 79 -17.18 1.50 3.04
C PRO A 79 -18.06 0.24 3.00
N TYR A 80 -17.47 -0.89 2.65
CA TYR A 80 -18.13 -2.18 2.81
C TYR A 80 -18.42 -2.44 4.30
N GLU A 81 -19.59 -3.00 4.62
CA GLU A 81 -20.07 -3.15 6.00
C GLU A 81 -19.22 -4.11 6.84
N THR A 82 -18.58 -5.08 6.19
CA THR A 82 -17.74 -6.07 6.87
C THR A 82 -16.32 -5.51 7.04
N PRO A 83 -15.77 -5.45 8.27
CA PRO A 83 -14.41 -5.00 8.49
C PRO A 83 -13.41 -6.02 7.91
N ILE A 84 -12.24 -5.55 7.49
CA ILE A 84 -11.23 -6.38 6.78
C ILE A 84 -10.88 -7.70 7.49
N ARG A 85 -10.81 -7.71 8.82
CA ARG A 85 -10.54 -8.92 9.63
C ARG A 85 -11.60 -10.03 9.50
N ASP A 86 -12.83 -9.61 9.17
CA ASP A 86 -14.00 -10.46 8.99
C ASP A 86 -14.25 -10.76 7.50
N VAL A 87 -13.39 -10.24 6.60
CA VAL A 87 -13.44 -10.51 5.16
C VAL A 87 -12.54 -11.70 4.84
N CYS A 88 -13.13 -12.70 4.19
CA CYS A 88 -12.43 -13.81 3.55
C CYS A 88 -12.52 -13.67 2.03
N VAL A 89 -11.50 -14.15 1.33
CA VAL A 89 -11.44 -14.19 -0.12
C VAL A 89 -11.18 -15.61 -0.61
N GLU A 90 -11.92 -16.02 -1.62
CA GLU A 90 -11.80 -17.33 -2.26
C GLU A 90 -11.56 -17.14 -3.75
N TYR A 91 -10.73 -17.99 -4.33
CA TYR A 91 -10.40 -17.97 -5.76
C TYR A 91 -11.05 -19.17 -6.44
N GLU A 92 -11.66 -18.94 -7.61
CA GLU A 92 -12.22 -20.02 -8.40
C GLU A 92 -11.12 -20.78 -9.18
N LYS A 93 -10.85 -22.01 -8.74
CA LYS A 93 -9.92 -22.93 -9.40
C LYS A 93 -10.68 -24.11 -10.00
N HIS A 94 -10.75 -24.20 -11.32
CA HIS A 94 -11.40 -25.30 -12.04
C HIS A 94 -12.86 -25.57 -11.57
N GLY A 95 -13.65 -24.51 -11.36
CA GLY A 95 -15.05 -24.61 -10.93
C GLY A 95 -15.25 -24.89 -9.44
N SER A 96 -14.18 -24.88 -8.63
CA SER A 96 -14.26 -24.95 -7.16
C SER A 96 -13.61 -23.73 -6.52
N PHE A 97 -14.21 -23.20 -5.48
CA PHE A 97 -13.63 -22.08 -4.71
C PHE A 97 -12.62 -22.59 -3.69
N VAL A 98 -11.43 -22.01 -3.70
CA VAL A 98 -10.34 -22.32 -2.77
C VAL A 98 -10.07 -21.09 -1.90
N PRO A 99 -10.02 -21.22 -0.56
CA PRO A 99 -9.75 -20.10 0.32
C PRO A 99 -8.31 -19.60 0.14
N LEU A 100 -8.16 -18.29 -0.04
CA LEU A 100 -6.86 -17.64 -0.02
C LEU A 100 -6.50 -17.29 1.41
N GLN A 101 -5.32 -17.76 1.83
CA GLN A 101 -4.77 -17.58 3.17
C GLN A 101 -3.43 -16.86 3.08
N ASP A 102 -3.08 -16.05 4.08
CA ASP A 102 -1.79 -15.37 4.15
C ASP A 102 -0.65 -16.39 4.31
N VAL A 103 -0.90 -17.50 5.01
CA VAL A 103 0.01 -18.65 5.14
C VAL A 103 -0.80 -19.94 5.23
N ASP A 104 -0.36 -21.01 4.58
CA ASP A 104 -0.92 -22.35 4.69
C ASP A 104 0.17 -23.42 4.91
N ALA A 105 -0.21 -24.70 4.85
CA ALA A 105 0.72 -25.83 5.06
C ALA A 105 1.77 -25.97 3.96
N SER A 106 1.54 -25.37 2.81
CA SER A 106 2.41 -25.38 1.62
C SER A 106 3.13 -24.05 1.39
N SER A 107 3.05 -23.09 2.33
CA SER A 107 3.81 -21.85 2.26
C SER A 107 5.32 -22.11 2.31
N GLU A 108 6.06 -21.32 1.54
CA GLU A 108 7.52 -21.36 1.50
C GLU A 108 8.12 -20.96 2.86
N VAL A 109 9.19 -21.64 3.27
CA VAL A 109 9.92 -21.40 4.53
C VAL A 109 11.38 -21.14 4.21
N ILE A 110 11.92 -20.04 4.70
CA ILE A 110 13.36 -19.70 4.62
C ILE A 110 13.86 -19.49 6.04
N GLY A 111 14.82 -20.33 6.46
CA GLY A 111 15.25 -20.40 7.86
C GLY A 111 14.07 -20.69 8.79
N ASP A 112 13.85 -19.81 9.77
CA ASP A 112 12.73 -19.87 10.71
C ASP A 112 11.52 -19.01 10.30
N MET A 113 11.60 -18.35 9.13
CA MET A 113 10.57 -17.41 8.67
C MET A 113 9.70 -18.03 7.57
N LYS A 114 8.41 -17.73 7.60
CA LYS A 114 7.44 -18.15 6.57
C LYS A 114 7.20 -17.03 5.58
N LYS A 115 7.20 -17.36 4.29
CA LYS A 115 6.81 -16.41 3.25
C LYS A 115 5.30 -16.25 3.23
N LEU A 116 4.85 -15.00 3.13
CA LEU A 116 3.44 -14.71 2.93
C LEU A 116 3.02 -15.12 1.51
N ASN A 117 1.90 -15.82 1.40
CA ASN A 117 1.33 -16.26 0.14
C ASN A 117 0.85 -15.06 -0.67
N THR A 118 1.19 -15.07 -1.96
CA THR A 118 0.83 -14.01 -2.92
C THR A 118 -0.14 -14.51 -3.98
N LEU A 119 -0.68 -13.62 -4.81
CA LEU A 119 -1.53 -14.06 -5.93
C LEU A 119 -0.78 -14.97 -6.92
N LYS A 120 0.52 -14.73 -7.11
CA LYS A 120 1.43 -15.58 -7.91
C LYS A 120 1.60 -16.97 -7.30
N TYR A 121 1.66 -17.07 -5.96
CA TYR A 121 1.72 -18.36 -5.25
C TYR A 121 0.50 -19.23 -5.60
N TYR A 122 -0.70 -18.64 -5.59
CA TYR A 122 -1.93 -19.34 -5.98
C TYR A 122 -2.12 -19.49 -7.50
N GLN A 123 -1.19 -18.97 -8.30
CA GLN A 123 -1.24 -18.95 -9.77
C GLN A 123 -2.49 -18.23 -10.32
N ILE A 124 -2.92 -17.17 -9.63
CA ILE A 124 -4.07 -16.37 -10.05
C ILE A 124 -3.69 -15.58 -11.31
N SER A 125 -4.50 -15.76 -12.37
CA SER A 125 -4.33 -15.10 -13.65
C SER A 125 -5.12 -13.79 -13.75
N ASP A 126 -4.81 -13.02 -14.79
CA ASP A 126 -5.65 -11.88 -15.18
C ASP A 126 -7.08 -12.34 -15.48
N GLY A 127 -8.07 -11.53 -15.12
CA GLY A 127 -9.49 -11.85 -15.28
C GLY A 127 -10.06 -12.88 -14.30
N ALA A 128 -9.27 -13.41 -13.37
CA ALA A 128 -9.73 -14.44 -12.43
C ALA A 128 -10.87 -13.94 -11.53
N ALA A 129 -11.81 -14.85 -11.24
CA ALA A 129 -12.91 -14.60 -10.31
C ALA A 129 -12.45 -14.77 -8.86
N ILE A 130 -12.74 -13.75 -8.04
CA ILE A 130 -12.47 -13.75 -6.60
C ILE A 130 -13.81 -13.54 -5.88
N LYS A 131 -14.16 -14.45 -4.98
CA LYS A 131 -15.35 -14.33 -4.14
C LYS A 131 -14.99 -13.72 -2.79
N VAL A 132 -15.72 -12.70 -2.38
CA VAL A 132 -15.61 -12.03 -1.08
C VAL A 132 -16.72 -12.52 -0.17
N ILE A 133 -16.34 -12.94 1.02
CA ILE A 133 -17.23 -13.57 2.00
C ILE A 133 -17.07 -12.90 3.36
N SER A 134 -18.20 -12.64 4.01
CA SER A 134 -18.27 -12.19 5.40
C SER A 134 -18.25 -13.38 6.35
N LYS A 135 -17.30 -13.42 7.30
CA LYS A 135 -17.24 -14.45 8.36
C LYS A 135 -18.51 -14.52 9.22
N LYS A 136 -19.33 -13.45 9.23
CA LYS A 136 -20.59 -13.39 10.00
C LYS A 136 -21.72 -14.14 9.31
N ASP A 137 -21.76 -14.08 7.99
CA ASP A 137 -22.85 -14.60 7.18
C ASP A 137 -22.55 -16.02 6.68
N HIS A 138 -21.27 -16.31 6.48
CA HIS A 138 -20.77 -17.59 6.05
C HIS A 138 -19.59 -18.04 6.94
N PRO A 139 -19.64 -19.25 7.51
CA PRO A 139 -18.48 -19.82 8.19
C PRO A 139 -17.29 -19.88 7.21
N PRO A 140 -16.14 -19.31 7.56
CA PRO A 140 -14.99 -19.33 6.66
C PRO A 140 -14.44 -20.76 6.56
N LEU A 141 -13.95 -21.12 5.37
CA LEU A 141 -13.26 -22.40 5.16
C LEU A 141 -11.92 -22.49 5.91
N SER A 142 -11.37 -21.34 6.35
CA SER A 142 -10.16 -21.25 7.18
C SER A 142 -10.41 -20.44 8.46
N PRO A 143 -9.90 -20.90 9.62
CA PRO A 143 -9.96 -20.15 10.87
C PRO A 143 -8.90 -19.05 10.97
N GLN A 144 -8.07 -18.83 9.94
CA GLN A 144 -6.95 -17.87 10.02
C GLN A 144 -7.45 -16.44 10.28
N THR A 145 -6.95 -15.87 11.37
CA THR A 145 -7.09 -14.45 11.72
C THR A 145 -5.98 -13.64 11.05
N SER A 146 -6.11 -12.30 11.02
CA SER A 146 -5.07 -11.45 10.42
C SER A 146 -3.73 -11.72 11.11
N LEU A 147 -2.70 -12.04 10.31
CA LEU A 147 -1.35 -12.28 10.84
C LEU A 147 -0.69 -10.99 11.29
N LYS A 148 -1.12 -9.83 10.77
CA LYS A 148 -0.60 -8.51 11.14
C LYS A 148 -0.85 -8.14 12.60
N ASP A 149 -1.80 -8.80 13.27
CA ASP A 149 -2.07 -8.60 14.71
C ASP A 149 -1.03 -9.29 15.62
N ASP A 150 -0.16 -10.15 15.07
CA ASP A 150 0.92 -10.79 15.82
C ASP A 150 2.03 -9.77 16.13
N LYS A 151 2.34 -9.60 17.43
CA LYS A 151 3.40 -8.70 17.88
C LYS A 151 4.78 -9.03 17.30
N ASN A 152 5.01 -10.29 16.92
CA ASN A 152 6.26 -10.73 16.29
C ASN A 152 6.07 -11.03 14.79
N PHE A 153 5.14 -10.35 14.12
CA PHE A 153 4.86 -10.54 12.70
C PHE A 153 6.13 -10.44 11.84
N SER A 154 6.92 -9.38 12.00
CA SER A 154 8.16 -9.16 11.25
C SER A 154 9.29 -10.14 11.58
N GLY A 155 9.24 -10.82 12.72
CA GLY A 155 10.19 -11.88 13.10
C GLY A 155 9.77 -13.28 12.65
N LYS A 156 8.53 -13.46 12.21
CA LYS A 156 7.97 -14.76 11.80
C LYS A 156 7.70 -14.85 10.30
N TYR A 157 7.46 -13.71 9.65
CA TYR A 157 7.00 -13.65 8.28
C TYR A 157 7.83 -12.68 7.45
N PHE A 158 8.00 -13.01 6.17
CA PHE A 158 8.61 -12.13 5.17
C PHE A 158 7.78 -12.12 3.88
N HIS A 159 8.01 -11.13 3.02
CA HIS A 159 7.26 -10.95 1.78
C HIS A 159 8.17 -10.89 0.54
N LEU A 160 8.59 -9.69 0.14
CA LEU A 160 9.38 -9.46 -1.08
C LEU A 160 10.87 -9.36 -0.77
N ILE A 161 11.21 -8.97 0.45
CA ILE A 161 12.58 -8.89 0.93
C ILE A 161 12.95 -10.20 1.61
N ASP A 162 13.98 -10.85 1.07
CA ASP A 162 14.50 -12.09 1.62
C ASP A 162 15.27 -11.82 2.93
N PRO A 163 14.93 -12.51 4.04
CA PRO A 163 15.58 -12.31 5.33
C PRO A 163 17.09 -12.57 5.32
N ASP A 164 17.58 -13.53 4.53
CA ASP A 164 19.02 -13.84 4.44
C ASP A 164 19.79 -12.66 3.84
N VAL A 165 19.17 -11.92 2.92
CA VAL A 165 19.79 -10.76 2.29
C VAL A 165 19.79 -9.54 3.23
N VAL A 166 18.88 -9.48 4.21
CA VAL A 166 18.92 -8.45 5.26
C VAL A 166 20.11 -8.68 6.19
N GLU A 167 20.36 -9.92 6.60
CA GLU A 167 21.53 -10.27 7.43
C GLU A 167 22.86 -10.02 6.70
N ASP A 168 22.95 -10.39 5.42
CA ASP A 168 24.15 -10.18 4.61
C ASP A 168 24.42 -8.68 4.34
N GLN A 169 23.37 -7.87 4.20
CA GLN A 169 23.50 -6.41 4.06
C GLN A 169 24.00 -5.73 5.33
N ALA A 170 23.67 -6.25 6.51
CA ALA A 170 24.23 -5.77 7.78
C ALA A 170 25.74 -6.06 7.88
N LYS A 171 26.23 -7.10 7.20
CA LYS A 171 27.63 -7.55 7.25
C LYS A 171 28.49 -6.99 6.09
N SER A 172 27.93 -6.66 4.93
CA SER A 172 28.70 -6.19 3.75
C SER A 172 27.95 -5.16 2.86
N PRO A 173 27.93 -3.87 3.23
CA PRO A 173 27.04 -2.87 2.60
C PRO A 173 27.45 -2.32 1.23
N GLU A 174 28.69 -2.54 0.73
CA GLU A 174 29.26 -1.63 -0.27
C GLU A 174 29.15 -2.05 -1.75
N ARG A 175 29.22 -3.35 -2.11
CA ARG A 175 29.37 -3.75 -3.54
C ARG A 175 28.12 -4.25 -4.25
N LYS A 176 27.22 -4.99 -3.57
CA LYS A 176 25.94 -5.45 -4.16
C LYS A 176 24.85 -4.36 -4.12
N LYS A 177 25.00 -3.39 -3.19
CA LYS A 177 24.03 -2.32 -2.91
C LYS A 177 24.01 -1.24 -4.00
N LEU A 178 25.12 -0.97 -4.69
CA LEU A 178 25.22 0.12 -5.66
C LEU A 178 24.54 -0.22 -7.00
N ASN A 179 24.80 -1.40 -7.57
CA ASN A 179 24.32 -1.74 -8.92
C ASN A 179 22.78 -1.91 -9.03
N LEU A 180 22.11 -2.38 -7.96
CA LEU A 180 20.66 -2.54 -7.93
C LEU A 180 19.91 -1.27 -7.50
N LYS A 181 20.53 -0.43 -6.67
CA LYS A 181 19.94 0.85 -6.25
C LYS A 181 19.81 1.83 -7.41
N GLU A 182 20.85 1.97 -8.23
CA GLU A 182 20.84 2.92 -9.36
C GLU A 182 19.73 2.64 -10.37
N LEU A 183 19.42 1.36 -10.62
CA LEU A 183 18.33 0.96 -11.53
C LEU A 183 16.96 1.48 -11.07
N HIS A 184 16.71 1.46 -9.74
CA HIS A 184 15.41 1.81 -9.17
C HIS A 184 15.29 3.28 -8.74
N LEU A 185 16.38 4.07 -8.72
CA LEU A 185 16.32 5.52 -8.48
C LEU A 185 15.44 6.24 -9.52
N THR A 186 15.37 5.73 -10.75
CA THR A 186 14.44 6.24 -11.79
C THR A 186 12.97 6.16 -11.36
N LYS A 187 12.62 5.25 -10.44
CA LYS A 187 11.27 5.16 -9.87
C LYS A 187 10.97 6.29 -8.89
N LEU A 188 11.98 6.83 -8.20
CA LEU A 188 11.82 8.05 -7.39
C LEU A 188 11.44 9.23 -8.28
N LEU A 189 12.16 9.41 -9.39
CA LEU A 189 11.86 10.44 -10.39
C LEU A 189 10.46 10.25 -11.00
N SER A 190 10.12 9.01 -11.40
CA SER A 190 8.81 8.69 -11.95
C SER A 190 7.69 9.03 -10.96
N THR A 191 7.88 8.71 -9.68
CA THR A 191 6.92 9.01 -8.62
C THR A 191 6.82 10.50 -8.37
N LYS A 192 7.96 11.21 -8.30
CA LYS A 192 8.03 12.67 -8.17
C LYS A 192 7.23 13.37 -9.27
N VAL A 193 7.45 12.97 -10.53
CA VAL A 193 6.73 13.53 -11.69
C VAL A 193 5.23 13.25 -11.58
N ALA A 194 4.84 12.02 -11.24
CA ALA A 194 3.42 11.62 -11.17
C ALA A 194 2.63 12.37 -10.10
N VAL A 195 3.26 12.82 -9.02
CA VAL A 195 2.59 13.56 -7.93
C VAL A 195 2.85 15.08 -7.97
N HIS A 196 3.72 15.56 -8.86
CA HIS A 196 4.21 16.94 -8.86
C HIS A 196 3.08 17.98 -8.92
N SER A 197 2.11 17.78 -9.81
CA SER A 197 0.99 18.72 -9.97
C SER A 197 0.16 18.88 -8.70
N TYR A 198 -0.03 17.80 -7.94
CA TYR A 198 -0.72 17.86 -6.65
C TYR A 198 0.09 18.63 -5.61
N VAL A 199 1.41 18.46 -5.59
CA VAL A 199 2.32 19.20 -4.70
C VAL A 199 2.33 20.70 -5.05
N GLU A 200 2.43 21.04 -6.33
CA GLU A 200 2.35 22.44 -6.78
C GLU A 200 1.01 23.07 -6.43
N ASN A 201 -0.10 22.36 -6.66
CA ASN A 201 -1.43 22.84 -6.29
C ASN A 201 -1.57 23.04 -4.77
N LEU A 202 -0.98 22.15 -3.96
CA LEU A 202 -0.96 22.29 -2.51
C LEU A 202 -0.17 23.53 -2.09
N PHE A 203 1.05 23.70 -2.59
CA PHE A 203 1.86 24.88 -2.28
C PHE A 203 1.18 26.18 -2.71
N ASN A 204 0.63 26.22 -3.93
CA ASN A 204 -0.16 27.34 -4.41
C ASN A 204 -1.42 27.59 -3.58
N SER A 205 -2.00 26.57 -2.94
CA SER A 205 -3.13 26.75 -2.03
C SER A 205 -2.71 27.26 -0.65
N ILE A 206 -1.50 26.92 -0.20
CA ILE A 206 -0.96 27.33 1.12
C ILE A 206 -0.55 28.80 1.11
N TRP A 207 0.28 29.20 0.16
CA TRP A 207 0.85 30.56 0.09
C TRP A 207 0.26 31.43 -1.02
N GLY A 208 -0.65 30.87 -1.84
CA GLY A 208 -1.35 31.67 -2.84
C GLY A 208 -2.28 32.66 -2.18
N MET A 209 -2.49 33.79 -2.86
CA MET A 209 -3.42 34.82 -2.42
C MET A 209 -4.61 34.86 -3.39
N PRO A 210 -5.72 34.17 -3.08
CA PRO A 210 -6.95 34.32 -3.85
C PRO A 210 -7.36 35.79 -3.87
N GLN A 211 -7.59 36.35 -5.06
CA GLN A 211 -7.97 37.75 -5.25
C GLN A 211 -6.95 38.76 -4.68
N SER A 212 -5.68 38.37 -4.59
CA SER A 212 -4.59 39.19 -4.03
C SER A 212 -4.82 39.58 -2.56
N LYS A 213 -5.53 38.73 -1.79
CA LYS A 213 -5.74 38.91 -0.35
C LYS A 213 -5.21 37.74 0.44
N ALA A 214 -4.38 38.03 1.44
CA ALA A 214 -3.97 37.05 2.44
C ALA A 214 -5.09 36.79 3.46
N PRO A 215 -5.12 35.61 4.11
CA PRO A 215 -6.00 35.36 5.25
C PRO A 215 -5.78 36.39 6.36
N HIS A 216 -6.87 36.89 6.97
CA HIS A 216 -6.81 37.97 7.97
C HIS A 216 -5.85 37.67 9.13
N ALA A 217 -5.84 36.45 9.64
CA ALA A 217 -4.96 36.05 10.74
C ALA A 217 -3.47 36.13 10.33
N VAL A 218 -3.14 35.68 9.12
CA VAL A 218 -1.77 35.73 8.59
C VAL A 218 -1.32 37.18 8.41
N LYS A 219 -2.17 38.02 7.81
CA LYS A 219 -1.88 39.45 7.63
C LYS A 219 -1.67 40.16 8.97
N TYR A 220 -2.58 39.97 9.92
CA TYR A 220 -2.47 40.56 11.25
C TYR A 220 -1.19 40.13 11.96
N PHE A 221 -0.84 38.84 11.89
CA PHE A 221 0.34 38.32 12.57
C PHE A 221 1.64 38.85 11.95
N PHE A 222 1.72 38.94 10.62
CA PHE A 222 2.87 39.58 9.96
C PHE A 222 2.97 41.07 10.29
N ASP A 223 1.87 41.82 10.28
CA ASP A 223 1.87 43.24 10.68
C ASP A 223 2.32 43.44 12.14
N PHE A 224 1.96 42.50 13.02
CA PHE A 224 2.43 42.50 14.40
C PHE A 224 3.94 42.24 14.49
N LEU A 225 4.49 41.29 13.72
CA LEU A 225 5.93 41.02 13.69
C LEU A 225 6.72 42.21 13.14
N ASP A 226 6.25 42.83 12.05
CA ASP A 226 6.82 44.05 11.48
C ASP A 226 6.88 45.19 12.51
N ALA A 227 5.77 45.43 13.21
CA ALA A 227 5.71 46.47 14.24
C ALA A 227 6.67 46.18 15.41
N ARG A 228 6.94 44.90 15.73
CA ARG A 228 7.92 44.52 16.76
C ARG A 228 9.35 44.75 16.29
N ALA A 229 9.67 44.41 15.05
CA ALA A 229 10.98 44.66 14.46
C ALA A 229 11.30 46.17 14.44
N ASP A 230 10.34 47.01 14.05
CA ASP A 230 10.48 48.47 14.04
C ASP A 230 10.75 49.04 15.44
N ASN A 231 10.02 48.55 16.45
CA ASN A 231 10.24 48.96 17.85
C ASN A 231 11.63 48.59 18.37
N MET A 232 12.22 47.50 17.87
CA MET A 232 13.56 47.05 18.23
C MET A 232 14.66 47.63 17.32
N LYS A 233 14.30 48.46 16.33
CA LYS A 233 15.21 49.03 15.32
C LYS A 233 15.99 47.96 14.55
N ILE A 234 15.35 46.82 14.28
CA ILE A 234 15.91 45.77 13.45
C ILE A 234 15.63 46.13 11.98
N SER A 235 16.70 46.39 11.22
CA SER A 235 16.62 46.76 9.80
C SER A 235 17.04 45.64 8.84
N ASP A 236 17.39 44.47 9.38
CA ASP A 236 17.82 43.30 8.60
C ASP A 236 16.58 42.60 7.99
N PRO A 237 16.47 42.54 6.65
CA PRO A 237 15.34 41.89 5.98
C PRO A 237 15.29 40.37 6.15
N ASP A 238 16.38 39.70 6.54
CA ASP A 238 16.35 38.26 6.85
C ASP A 238 15.66 37.98 8.20
N VAL A 239 15.53 39.01 9.04
CA VAL A 239 14.88 38.95 10.37
C VAL A 239 13.47 39.55 10.35
N ARG A 240 13.17 40.38 9.35
CA ARG A 240 11.91 41.12 9.22
C ARG A 240 10.86 40.35 8.41
#